data_AF-A0A353KZ86-F1
#
_entry.id   AF-A0A353KZ86-F1
#
_cell.length_a   1.000
_cell.length_b   1.000
_cell.length_c   1.000
_cell.angle_alpha   90.00
_cell.angle_beta   90.00
_cell.angle_gamma   90.00
#
_symmetry.space_group_name_H-M   'P 1'
#
loop_
_entity.id
_entity.type
_entity.pdbx_description
1 polymer ?
#
loop_
_entity_poly.entity_id
_entity_poly.type
_entity_poly.pdbx_seq_one_letter_code
_entity_poly.pdbx_strand_id
1 'polypeptide(L)'
;MTANSIHKNLFQAFVDSDIEVFKYLHNTMSEETALKIVNEGFQFEDRLDYTTDLVSGKDLVQLDYFRLIRKKYGTYTIVIHIGKNLLNRYNKMLTNSSTFFYEIISDCLPHKSSDGENLYVLNKQFIKGYFNHNNNTFYESKHYNPTKILDAFEQRAKNIQKI
;
A
#
# COMPACT_ATOMS: atom_id res chain seq x y z
N MET A 1 26.25 13.77 -12.02
CA MET A 1 24.79 13.53 -11.86
C MET A 1 24.17 14.75 -11.20
N THR A 2 22.96 15.14 -11.59
CA THR A 2 22.24 16.29 -10.98
C THR A 2 21.49 15.86 -9.72
N ALA A 3 21.20 16.78 -8.81
CA ALA A 3 20.41 16.48 -7.59
C ALA A 3 19.04 15.84 -7.90
N ASN A 4 18.41 16.25 -9.01
CA ASN A 4 17.15 15.67 -9.49
C ASN A 4 17.33 14.21 -9.98
N SER A 5 18.48 13.88 -10.59
CA SER A 5 18.80 12.50 -10.99
C SER A 5 19.05 11.60 -9.77
N ILE A 6 19.67 12.11 -8.71
CA ILE A 6 19.91 11.36 -7.47
C ILE A 6 18.59 11.05 -6.77
N HIS A 7 17.71 12.04 -6.61
CA HIS A 7 16.36 11.87 -6.05
C HIS A 7 15.60 10.76 -6.76
N LYS A 8 15.50 10.85 -8.10
CA LYS A 8 14.75 9.87 -8.92
C LYS A 8 15.28 8.46 -8.74
N ASN A 9 16.60 8.29 -8.76
CA ASN A 9 17.22 6.99 -8.61
C ASN A 9 16.95 6.37 -7.22
N LEU A 10 17.03 7.18 -6.15
CA LEU A 10 16.76 6.70 -4.79
C LEU A 10 15.30 6.32 -4.59
N PHE A 11 14.38 7.18 -5.05
CA PHE A 11 12.95 6.89 -4.94
C PHE A 11 12.57 5.66 -5.77
N GLN A 12 13.05 5.57 -7.01
CA GLN A 12 12.82 4.39 -7.85
C GLN A 12 13.38 3.13 -7.20
N ALA A 13 14.63 3.16 -6.73
CA ALA A 13 15.25 2.01 -6.08
C ALA A 13 14.45 1.57 -4.83
N PHE A 14 13.92 2.55 -4.09
CA PHE A 14 13.06 2.26 -2.94
C PHE A 14 11.72 1.63 -3.35
N VAL A 15 11.09 2.09 -4.43
CA VAL A 15 9.82 1.53 -4.92
C VAL A 15 10.02 0.17 -5.60
N ASP A 16 11.07 -0.02 -6.38
CA ASP A 16 11.24 -1.21 -7.24
C ASP A 16 12.03 -2.37 -6.61
N SER A 17 12.39 -2.29 -5.33
CA SER A 17 13.20 -3.33 -4.66
C SER A 17 12.62 -4.75 -4.72
N ASP A 18 11.29 -4.87 -4.83
CA ASP A 18 10.58 -6.14 -4.83
C ASP A 18 9.91 -6.41 -6.18
N ILE A 19 10.15 -7.58 -6.75
CA ILE A 19 9.74 -7.92 -8.13
C ILE A 19 8.36 -8.60 -8.22
N GLU A 20 7.97 -9.37 -7.20
CA GLU A 20 6.75 -10.18 -7.20
C GLU A 20 5.63 -9.59 -6.33
N VAL A 21 5.51 -8.26 -6.38
CA VAL A 21 4.52 -7.48 -5.66
C VAL A 21 3.78 -6.51 -6.59
N PHE A 22 2.53 -6.20 -6.25
CA PHE A 22 1.86 -4.99 -6.69
C PHE A 22 2.34 -3.81 -5.84
N LYS A 23 2.53 -2.66 -6.48
CA LYS A 23 3.13 -1.47 -5.85
C LYS A 23 2.12 -0.34 -5.81
N TYR A 24 1.71 0.05 -4.63
CA TYR A 24 0.79 1.15 -4.40
C TYR A 24 1.52 2.28 -3.70
N LEU A 25 1.22 3.50 -4.12
CA LEU A 25 1.78 4.72 -3.54
C LEU A 25 0.68 5.58 -2.94
N HIS A 26 0.97 6.19 -1.79
CA HIS A 26 0.07 7.14 -1.13
C HIS A 26 0.86 8.32 -0.59
N ASN A 27 0.35 9.54 -0.75
CA ASN A 27 1.03 10.74 -0.28
C ASN A 27 0.42 11.27 1.01
N THR A 28 1.28 11.69 1.93
CA THR A 28 0.88 12.40 3.15
C THR A 28 1.77 13.62 3.42
N MET A 29 1.21 14.60 4.13
CA MET A 29 1.84 15.88 4.39
C MET A 29 2.78 15.86 5.59
N SER A 30 2.56 14.96 6.57
CA SER A 30 3.34 14.91 7.81
C SER A 30 4.07 13.58 7.98
N GLU A 31 5.27 13.66 8.55
CA GLU A 31 6.05 12.48 8.93
C GLU A 31 5.35 11.67 10.02
N GLU A 32 4.66 12.34 10.94
CA GLU A 32 3.86 11.69 11.98
C GLU A 32 2.82 10.75 11.39
N THR A 33 2.04 11.21 10.39
CA THR A 33 1.07 10.37 9.70
C THR A 33 1.77 9.24 8.94
N ALA A 34 2.91 9.51 8.32
CA ALA A 34 3.67 8.46 7.62
C ALA A 34 4.16 7.36 8.57
N LEU A 35 4.70 7.74 9.74
CA LEU A 35 5.12 6.81 10.79
C LEU A 35 3.93 6.04 11.36
N LYS A 36 2.79 6.71 11.56
CA LYS A 36 1.55 6.06 12.00
C LYS A 36 1.13 4.97 11.02
N ILE A 37 1.07 5.29 9.72
CA ILE A 37 0.73 4.33 8.66
C ILE A 37 1.69 3.12 8.67
N VAL A 38 2.99 3.37 8.83
CA VAL A 38 3.99 2.30 8.88
C VAL A 38 3.81 1.36 10.08
N ASN A 39 3.44 1.92 11.25
CA ASN A 39 3.37 1.15 12.49
C ASN A 39 2.00 0.49 12.73
N GLU A 40 0.94 1.09 12.23
CA GLU A 40 -0.45 0.70 12.50
C GLU A 40 -1.15 0.08 11.28
N GLY A 41 -0.63 0.30 10.07
CA GLY A 41 -1.28 -0.11 8.82
C GLY A 41 -1.89 1.08 8.08
N PHE A 42 -2.41 0.82 6.88
CA PHE A 42 -2.96 1.87 6.02
C PHE A 42 -4.48 1.85 6.02
N GLN A 43 -5.08 2.91 6.55
CA GLN A 43 -6.52 3.09 6.59
C GLN A 43 -7.05 3.63 5.26
N PHE A 44 -8.12 3.04 4.74
CA PHE A 44 -8.78 3.51 3.52
C PHE A 44 -10.29 3.25 3.56
N GLU A 45 -11.02 4.02 2.77
CA GLU A 45 -12.48 3.93 2.61
C GLU A 45 -12.81 3.20 1.30
N ASP A 46 -13.72 2.25 1.39
CA ASP A 46 -14.27 1.36 0.37
C ASP A 46 -13.27 0.56 -0.46
N ARG A 47 -12.38 1.25 -1.17
CA ARG A 47 -11.41 0.63 -2.08
C ARG A 47 -10.02 1.22 -1.93
N LEU A 48 -9.03 0.32 -1.91
CA LEU A 48 -7.62 0.69 -1.80
C LEU A 48 -7.17 1.60 -2.97
N ASP A 49 -7.68 1.37 -4.17
CA ASP A 49 -7.36 2.13 -5.39
C ASP A 49 -7.98 3.55 -5.43
N TYR A 50 -8.86 3.90 -4.50
CA TYR A 50 -9.38 5.29 -4.38
C TYR A 50 -8.40 6.22 -3.67
N THR A 51 -7.59 5.67 -2.77
CA THR A 51 -6.66 6.45 -1.93
C THR A 51 -5.20 6.22 -2.29
N THR A 52 -4.92 5.27 -3.19
CA THR A 52 -3.57 4.91 -3.63
C THR A 52 -3.47 4.87 -5.16
N ASP A 53 -2.25 5.09 -5.67
CA ASP A 53 -1.94 4.92 -7.09
C ASP A 53 -1.17 3.60 -7.29
N LEU A 54 -1.70 2.71 -8.13
CA LEU A 54 -1.00 1.49 -8.55
C LEU A 54 0.06 1.85 -9.61
N VAL A 55 1.32 1.49 -9.36
CA VAL A 55 2.46 1.85 -10.22
C VAL A 55 3.34 0.65 -10.59
N SER A 56 4.08 0.82 -11.67
CA SER A 56 5.24 0.02 -12.03
C SER A 56 6.50 0.73 -11.51
N GLY A 57 7.23 0.08 -10.60
CA GLY A 57 8.50 0.60 -10.09
C GLY A 57 9.58 0.76 -11.17
N LYS A 58 9.43 0.06 -12.30
CA LYS A 58 10.35 0.14 -13.45
C LYS A 58 10.06 1.32 -14.37
N ASP A 59 8.83 1.83 -14.35
CA ASP A 59 8.41 2.91 -15.22
C ASP A 59 8.73 4.27 -14.57
N LEU A 60 9.91 4.79 -14.93
CA LEU A 60 10.37 6.11 -14.48
C LEU A 60 9.41 7.24 -14.88
N VAL A 61 8.73 7.13 -16.02
CA VAL A 61 7.77 8.15 -16.48
C VAL A 61 6.56 8.15 -15.57
N GLN A 62 6.05 6.96 -15.20
CA GLN A 62 4.94 6.84 -14.27
C GLN A 62 5.29 7.36 -12.87
N LEU A 63 6.48 7.04 -12.35
CA LEU A 63 6.93 7.54 -11.05
C LEU A 63 7.14 9.06 -11.04
N ASP A 64 7.67 9.63 -12.12
CA ASP A 64 7.78 11.08 -12.28
C ASP A 64 6.40 11.75 -12.39
N TYR A 65 5.49 11.15 -13.14
CA TYR A 65 4.11 11.64 -13.25
C TYR A 65 3.42 11.63 -11.89
N PHE A 66 3.48 10.51 -11.17
CA PHE A 66 2.97 10.40 -9.81
C PHE A 66 3.55 11.51 -8.94
N ARG A 67 4.88 11.67 -8.92
CA ARG A 67 5.56 12.69 -8.12
C ARG A 67 5.10 14.10 -8.48
N LEU A 68 5.06 14.46 -9.76
CA LEU A 68 4.72 15.82 -10.20
C LEU A 68 3.26 16.16 -9.90
N ILE A 69 2.34 15.26 -10.21
CA ILE A 69 0.90 15.48 -10.04
C ILE A 69 0.49 15.41 -8.57
N ARG A 70 1.10 14.48 -7.81
CA ARG A 70 0.73 14.23 -6.42
C ARG A 70 1.59 14.99 -5.41
N LYS A 71 2.61 15.75 -5.82
CA LYS A 71 3.44 16.59 -4.93
C LYS A 71 2.61 17.50 -4.02
N LYS A 72 1.50 18.02 -4.55
CA LYS A 72 0.59 18.91 -3.79
C LYS A 72 -0.14 18.22 -2.64
N TYR A 73 -0.21 16.89 -2.65
CA TYR A 73 -0.91 16.09 -1.64
C TYR A 73 0.00 15.57 -0.53
N GLY A 74 1.33 15.74 -0.65
CA GLY A 74 2.24 15.22 0.36
C GLY A 74 3.69 15.26 -0.05
N THR A 75 4.54 15.40 0.96
CA THR A 75 6.00 15.34 0.80
C THR A 75 6.56 13.96 1.17
N TYR A 76 5.76 13.16 1.86
CA TYR A 76 6.06 11.79 2.23
C TYR A 76 5.24 10.86 1.34
N THR A 77 5.91 9.95 0.64
CA THR A 77 5.24 8.91 -0.14
C THR A 77 5.35 7.58 0.61
N ILE A 78 4.22 7.04 1.03
CA ILE A 78 4.10 5.68 1.54
C ILE A 78 4.25 4.72 0.38
N VAL A 79 5.08 3.69 0.57
CA VAL A 79 5.25 2.59 -0.38
C VAL A 79 4.61 1.34 0.20
N ILE A 80 3.61 0.82 -0.50
CA ILE A 80 2.83 -0.35 -0.11
C ILE A 80 3.05 -1.44 -1.15
N HIS A 81 3.47 -2.61 -0.70
CA HIS A 81 3.69 -3.78 -1.54
C HIS A 81 2.79 -4.93 -1.10
N ILE A 82 2.07 -5.51 -2.04
CA ILE A 82 1.22 -6.69 -1.81
C ILE A 82 1.68 -7.80 -2.75
N GLY A 83 2.07 -8.95 -2.20
CA GLY A 83 2.57 -10.09 -2.97
C GLY A 83 1.58 -10.55 -4.03
N LYS A 84 2.03 -10.69 -5.28
CA LYS A 84 1.19 -11.13 -6.41
C LYS A 84 0.55 -12.48 -6.12
N ASN A 85 1.29 -13.41 -5.53
CA ASN A 85 0.79 -14.73 -5.17
C ASN A 85 -0.36 -14.67 -4.14
N LEU A 86 -0.26 -13.78 -3.16
CA LEU A 86 -1.26 -13.59 -2.12
C LEU A 86 -2.54 -13.00 -2.71
N LEU A 87 -2.41 -11.96 -3.54
CA LEU A 87 -3.54 -11.34 -4.23
C LEU A 87 -4.20 -12.32 -5.22
N ASN A 88 -3.41 -13.06 -6.01
CA ASN A 88 -3.91 -14.08 -6.93
C ASN A 88 -4.64 -15.22 -6.21
N ARG A 89 -4.15 -15.65 -5.03
CA ARG A 89 -4.80 -16.67 -4.20
C ARG A 89 -6.19 -16.20 -3.79
N TYR A 90 -6.30 -15.03 -3.19
CA TYR A 90 -7.58 -14.54 -2.67
C TYR A 90 -8.55 -14.12 -3.76
N ASN A 91 -8.08 -13.52 -4.86
CA ASN A 91 -8.96 -13.24 -6.00
C ASN A 91 -9.56 -14.52 -6.59
N LYS A 92 -8.79 -15.61 -6.71
CA LYS A 92 -9.33 -16.90 -7.16
C LYS A 92 -10.41 -17.42 -6.21
N MET A 93 -10.21 -17.30 -4.90
CA MET A 93 -11.19 -17.70 -3.89
C MET A 93 -12.47 -16.85 -3.93
N LEU A 94 -12.37 -15.60 -4.39
CA LEU A 94 -13.44 -14.61 -4.44
C LEU A 94 -14.11 -14.47 -5.82
N THR A 95 -13.78 -15.31 -6.81
CA THR A 95 -14.26 -15.17 -8.21
C THR A 95 -15.78 -14.99 -8.36
N ASN A 96 -16.57 -15.55 -7.44
CA ASN A 96 -18.03 -15.46 -7.42
C ASN A 96 -18.59 -14.66 -6.23
N SER A 97 -17.76 -13.84 -5.59
CA SER A 97 -18.13 -13.01 -4.43
C SER A 97 -18.11 -11.53 -4.82
N SER A 98 -18.97 -10.72 -4.19
CA SER A 98 -18.88 -9.25 -4.24
C SER A 98 -17.80 -8.69 -3.32
N THR A 99 -17.14 -9.55 -2.52
CA THR A 99 -16.05 -9.18 -1.61
C THR A 99 -14.75 -8.94 -2.37
N PHE A 100 -14.03 -7.91 -1.98
CA PHE A 100 -12.70 -7.61 -2.51
C PHE A 100 -11.59 -8.26 -1.66
N PHE A 101 -10.43 -8.53 -2.29
CA PHE A 101 -9.31 -9.17 -1.59
C PHE A 101 -8.81 -8.39 -0.36
N TYR A 102 -8.91 -7.06 -0.39
CA TYR A 102 -8.47 -6.20 0.71
C TYR A 102 -9.33 -6.35 1.98
N GLU A 103 -10.55 -6.86 1.86
CA GLU A 103 -11.39 -7.20 3.02
C GLU A 103 -10.83 -8.42 3.78
N ILE A 104 -10.16 -9.32 3.07
CA ILE A 104 -9.50 -10.50 3.67
C ILE A 104 -8.21 -10.07 4.39
N ILE A 105 -7.41 -9.23 3.74
CA ILE A 105 -6.06 -8.88 4.18
C ILE A 105 -6.02 -7.62 5.09
N SER A 106 -7.19 -7.07 5.41
CA SER A 106 -7.38 -6.02 6.42
C SER A 106 -7.12 -6.58 7.83
N ASP A 107 -6.71 -5.72 8.77
CA ASP A 107 -6.57 -6.07 10.18
C ASP A 107 -7.91 -6.11 10.93
N CYS A 108 -8.89 -5.36 10.44
CA CYS A 108 -10.22 -5.30 11.02
C CYS A 108 -11.29 -5.75 10.03
N LEU A 109 -12.44 -6.15 10.58
CA LEU A 109 -13.68 -6.19 9.81
C LEU A 109 -14.06 -4.77 9.39
N PRO A 110 -14.80 -4.60 8.26
CA PRO A 110 -15.29 -3.30 7.88
C PRO A 110 -16.14 -2.72 9.00
N HIS A 111 -15.85 -1.48 9.37
CA HIS A 111 -16.73 -0.66 10.19
C HIS A 111 -17.08 0.61 9.42
N LYS A 112 -18.17 1.26 9.82
CA LYS A 112 -18.67 2.43 9.11
C LYS A 112 -17.91 3.69 9.54
N SER A 113 -17.49 4.49 8.56
CA SER A 113 -17.02 5.86 8.80
C SER A 113 -18.18 6.75 9.23
N SER A 114 -17.89 8.01 9.58
CA SER A 114 -18.93 9.02 9.87
C SER A 114 -19.89 9.24 8.71
N ASP A 115 -19.41 8.99 7.49
CA ASP A 115 -20.12 9.27 6.25
C ASP A 115 -20.84 8.01 5.72
N GLY A 116 -20.76 6.89 6.44
CA GLY A 116 -21.44 5.64 6.10
C GLY A 116 -20.66 4.72 5.15
N GLU A 117 -19.41 5.06 4.83
CA GLU A 117 -18.55 4.24 3.97
C GLU A 117 -17.84 3.12 4.76
N ASN A 118 -17.45 2.06 4.07
CA ASN A 118 -16.74 0.95 4.72
C ASN A 118 -15.28 1.31 4.92
N LEU A 119 -14.82 1.21 6.16
CA LEU A 119 -13.47 1.55 6.54
C LEU A 119 -12.65 0.28 6.81
N TYR A 120 -11.49 0.20 6.16
CA TYR A 120 -10.56 -0.92 6.23
C TYR A 120 -9.19 -0.45 6.69
N VAL A 121 -8.41 -1.36 7.28
CA VAL A 121 -7.02 -1.11 7.67
C VAL A 121 -6.15 -2.19 7.05
N LEU A 122 -5.43 -1.84 5.98
CA LEU A 122 -4.47 -2.73 5.36
C LEU A 122 -3.35 -3.07 6.37
N ASN A 123 -3.12 -4.37 6.58
CA ASN A 123 -2.14 -4.83 7.56
C ASN A 123 -0.75 -4.24 7.31
N LYS A 124 -0.10 -3.79 8.40
CA LYS A 124 1.22 -3.14 8.36
C LYS A 124 2.34 -3.94 7.69
N GLN A 125 2.21 -5.26 7.56
CA GLN A 125 3.19 -6.08 6.85
C GLN A 125 3.30 -5.73 5.35
N PHE A 126 2.26 -5.13 4.78
CA PHE A 126 2.26 -4.67 3.39
C PHE A 126 2.89 -3.28 3.23
N ILE A 127 3.12 -2.55 4.32
CA ILE A 127 3.71 -1.22 4.28
C ILE A 127 5.22 -1.38 4.30
N LYS A 128 5.86 -1.13 3.16
CA LYS A 128 7.32 -1.17 3.06
C LYS A 128 7.94 -0.07 3.91
N GLY A 129 7.33 1.10 3.88
CA GLY A 129 7.87 2.29 4.52
C GLY A 129 7.40 3.57 3.86
N TYR A 130 8.15 4.65 4.08
CA TYR A 130 7.91 5.91 3.38
C TYR A 130 9.20 6.52 2.85
N PHE A 131 9.08 7.28 1.77
CA PHE A 131 10.13 8.11 1.21
C PHE A 131 9.86 9.59 1.51
N ASN A 132 10.86 10.29 2.05
CA ASN A 132 10.83 11.72 2.29
C ASN A 132 11.45 12.46 1.11
N HIS A 133 10.62 13.16 0.35
CA HIS A 133 11.07 13.87 -0.86
C HIS A 133 11.86 15.15 -0.58
N ASN A 134 11.86 15.69 0.65
CA ASN A 134 12.62 16.90 0.97
C ASN A 134 14.12 16.62 1.09
N ASN A 135 14.49 15.51 1.72
CA ASN A 135 15.87 15.18 2.04
C ASN A 135 16.37 13.89 1.37
N ASN A 136 15.56 13.25 0.53
CA ASN A 136 15.88 11.99 -0.17
C ASN A 136 16.18 10.81 0.74
N THR A 137 15.58 10.78 1.93
CA THR A 137 15.71 9.66 2.87
C THR A 137 14.46 8.80 2.84
N PHE A 138 14.56 7.59 3.36
CA PHE A 138 13.44 6.68 3.51
C PHE A 138 13.51 5.98 4.86
N TYR A 139 12.35 5.59 5.36
CA TYR A 139 12.20 4.76 6.54
C TYR A 139 11.64 3.41 6.11
N GLU A 140 12.27 2.31 6.53
CA GLU A 140 11.81 0.94 6.27
C GLU A 140 11.09 0.36 7.49
N SER A 141 9.93 -0.24 7.24
CA SER A 141 9.15 -0.93 8.26
C SER A 141 9.83 -2.21 8.70
N LYS A 142 9.99 -2.39 10.02
CA LYS A 142 10.45 -3.66 10.61
C LYS A 142 9.42 -4.79 10.48
N HIS A 143 8.17 -4.45 10.17
CA HIS A 143 7.08 -5.42 10.01
C HIS A 143 6.92 -5.89 8.57
N TYR A 144 7.67 -5.31 7.63
CA TYR A 144 7.49 -5.53 6.21
C TYR A 144 7.67 -6.99 5.81
N ASN A 145 6.59 -7.59 5.33
CA ASN A 145 6.59 -8.89 4.68
C ASN A 145 5.38 -8.99 3.73
N PRO A 146 5.55 -8.60 2.45
CA PRO A 146 4.43 -8.43 1.52
C PRO A 146 3.81 -9.75 1.06
N THR A 147 4.45 -10.89 1.35
CA THR A 147 4.03 -12.22 0.89
C THR A 147 3.53 -13.12 2.00
N LYS A 148 3.69 -12.71 3.26
CA LYS A 148 3.29 -13.53 4.41
C LYS A 148 1.78 -13.62 4.49
N ILE A 149 1.31 -14.85 4.56
CA ILE A 149 -0.08 -15.18 4.85
C ILE A 149 -0.22 -15.29 6.37
N LEU A 150 -1.17 -14.55 6.94
CA LEU A 150 -1.51 -14.63 8.36
C LEU A 150 -2.70 -15.56 8.55
N ASP A 151 -2.73 -16.25 9.70
CA ASP A 151 -3.86 -17.13 10.05
C ASP A 151 -5.20 -16.36 10.04
N ALA A 152 -5.19 -15.09 10.45
CA ALA A 152 -6.34 -14.21 10.41
C ALA A 152 -6.91 -14.04 8.98
N PHE A 153 -6.05 -13.99 7.96
CA PHE A 153 -6.48 -13.87 6.56
C PHE A 153 -7.18 -15.15 6.11
N GLU A 154 -6.61 -16.31 6.43
CA GLU A 154 -7.21 -17.60 6.10
C GLU A 154 -8.55 -17.82 6.83
N GLN A 155 -8.66 -17.36 8.09
CA GLN A 155 -9.92 -17.40 8.84
C GLN A 155 -10.99 -16.53 8.20
N ARG A 156 -10.67 -15.28 7.81
CA ARG A 156 -11.63 -14.40 7.11
C ARG A 156 -12.03 -14.96 5.75
N ALA A 157 -11.07 -15.45 4.97
CA ALA A 157 -11.35 -16.06 3.67
C ALA A 157 -12.34 -17.25 3.80
N LYS A 158 -12.19 -18.09 4.82
CA LYS A 158 -13.13 -19.18 5.11
C LYS A 158 -14.51 -18.70 5.53
N ASN A 159 -14.60 -17.61 6.29
CA ASN A 159 -15.89 -17.07 6.73
C ASN A 159 -16.68 -16.49 5.56
N ILE A 160 -16.01 -15.82 4.62
CA ILE A 160 -16.64 -15.27 3.41
C ILE A 160 -17.18 -16.39 2.51
N GLN A 161 -16.48 -17.52 2.38
CA GLN A 161 -16.93 -18.65 1.56
C GLN A 161 -18.12 -19.44 2.13
N LYS A 162 -18.47 -19.22 3.40
CA LYS A 162 -19.62 -19.87 4.05
C LYS A 162 -20.93 -19.08 3.88
N ILE A 163 -20.86 -17.89 3.31
CA ILE A 163 -22.00 -17.03 2.95
C ILE A 163 -22.38 -17.33 1.50
#